data_AF-A0A1Q6YDE7-F1
#
_entry.id   AF-A0A1Q6YDE7-F1
#
_cell.length_a   1.000
_cell.length_b   1.000
_cell.length_c   1.000
_cell.angle_alpha   90.00
_cell.angle_beta   90.00
_cell.angle_gamma   90.00
#
_symmetry.space_group_name_H-M   'P 1'
#
loop_
_entity.id
_entity.type
_entity.pdbx_description
1 polymer ?
#
loop_
_entity_poly.entity_id
_entity_poly.type
_entity_poly.pdbx_seq_one_letter_code
_entity_poly.pdbx_strand_id
1 'polypeptide(L)'
;MAEGIYPGDMTPSNNWPNVAPGTQGPNNALSPKYLNQANFATISQKPPVLWIRGADDQIVSDTSLFEYGFLGQLGAVPGWPGADIYPPQPMITQLRAVLEQYRANGGQYQEIILPDCGHSPHIEKQGAVHELVDSLIMQHSR
;
A
#
# COMPACT_ATOMS: atom_id res chain seq x y z
N MET A 1 18.29 18.47 -1.17
CA MET A 1 18.08 17.30 -2.05
C MET A 1 18.50 17.70 -3.45
N ALA A 2 19.15 16.84 -4.23
CA ALA A 2 19.42 17.19 -5.63
C ALA A 2 18.08 17.32 -6.38
N GLU A 3 18.03 18.28 -7.30
CA GLU A 3 16.86 18.56 -8.12
C GLU A 3 16.44 17.30 -8.92
N GLY A 4 15.15 16.98 -8.95
CA GLY A 4 14.61 15.82 -9.68
C GLY A 4 14.59 14.47 -8.94
N ILE A 5 15.11 14.36 -7.71
CA ILE A 5 15.12 13.07 -6.99
C ILE A 5 13.80 12.77 -6.26
N TYR A 6 13.05 13.79 -5.81
CA TYR A 6 11.78 13.59 -5.11
C TYR A 6 10.66 14.43 -5.76
N PRO A 7 9.49 13.84 -6.08
CA PRO A 7 9.13 12.42 -5.89
C PRO A 7 9.71 11.47 -6.97
N GLY A 8 10.24 12.01 -8.06
CA GLY A 8 10.75 11.28 -9.23
C GLY A 8 10.36 11.95 -10.55
N ASP A 9 10.87 11.44 -11.66
CA ASP A 9 10.53 11.90 -13.02
C ASP A 9 9.33 11.14 -13.62
N MET A 10 8.90 11.51 -14.83
CA MET A 10 7.81 10.84 -15.54
C MET A 10 8.13 10.71 -17.02
N THR A 11 7.52 9.72 -17.69
CA THR A 11 7.55 9.59 -19.14
C THR A 11 6.13 9.60 -19.70
N PRO A 12 5.88 10.17 -20.90
CA PRO A 12 4.58 10.10 -21.56
C PRO A 12 4.14 8.65 -21.83
N SER A 13 2.83 8.40 -21.80
CA SER A 13 2.22 7.12 -22.10
C SER A 13 1.05 7.28 -23.07
N ASN A 14 0.87 6.32 -23.97
CA ASN A 14 -0.33 6.24 -24.81
C ASN A 14 -1.54 5.68 -24.04
N ASN A 15 -1.31 5.03 -22.91
CA ASN A 15 -2.37 4.56 -22.02
C ASN A 15 -2.80 5.70 -21.09
N TRP A 16 -4.10 5.76 -20.78
CA TRP A 16 -4.61 6.63 -19.72
C TRP A 16 -3.88 6.34 -18.38
N PRO A 17 -3.51 7.34 -17.56
CA PRO A 17 -3.79 8.78 -17.66
C PRO A 17 -2.70 9.58 -18.41
N ASN A 18 -2.12 9.00 -19.46
CA ASN A 18 -1.12 9.60 -20.35
C ASN A 18 0.29 9.79 -19.77
N VAL A 19 0.54 9.23 -18.59
CA VAL A 19 1.85 9.23 -17.93
C VAL A 19 2.22 7.82 -17.44
N ALA A 20 3.51 7.56 -17.38
CA ALA A 20 4.11 6.34 -16.83
C ALA A 20 5.33 6.70 -15.96
N PRO A 21 5.71 5.83 -15.02
CA PRO A 21 6.88 6.07 -14.18
C PRO A 21 8.16 6.21 -15.02
N GLY A 22 8.94 7.23 -14.70
CA GLY A 22 10.26 7.48 -15.27
C GLY A 22 11.32 6.50 -14.75
N THR A 23 12.57 6.95 -14.60
CA THR A 23 13.70 6.12 -14.15
C THR A 23 14.34 6.60 -12.86
N GLN A 24 13.91 7.75 -12.32
CA GLN A 24 14.52 8.41 -11.18
C GLN A 24 13.51 8.65 -10.06
N GLY A 25 14.01 8.64 -8.83
CA GLY A 25 13.23 8.96 -7.63
C GLY A 25 12.40 7.82 -7.03
N PRO A 26 11.97 7.98 -5.77
CA PRO A 26 11.38 6.89 -4.99
C PRO A 26 10.02 6.45 -5.50
N ASN A 27 9.15 7.35 -5.99
CA ASN A 27 7.83 6.94 -6.46
C ASN A 27 7.93 6.00 -7.67
N ASN A 28 8.87 6.27 -8.58
CA ASN A 28 9.12 5.39 -9.71
C ASN A 28 9.69 4.05 -9.27
N ALA A 29 10.64 4.04 -8.33
CA ALA A 29 11.21 2.81 -7.78
C ALA A 29 10.17 1.90 -7.11
N LEU A 30 9.12 2.48 -6.53
CA LEU A 30 8.00 1.74 -5.93
C LEU A 30 6.97 1.24 -6.94
N SER A 31 7.03 1.67 -8.20
CA SER A 31 6.07 1.23 -9.22
C SER A 31 6.26 -0.25 -9.60
N PRO A 32 5.20 -0.92 -10.10
CA PRO A 32 5.27 -2.31 -10.55
C PRO A 32 6.30 -2.58 -11.66
N LYS A 33 6.77 -1.54 -12.35
CA LYS A 33 7.83 -1.64 -13.36
C LYS A 33 9.18 -2.07 -12.74
N TYR A 34 9.44 -1.68 -11.49
CA TYR A 34 10.72 -1.91 -10.81
C TYR A 34 10.59 -2.76 -9.55
N LEU A 35 9.42 -2.77 -8.90
CA LEU A 35 9.21 -3.45 -7.64
C LEU A 35 7.90 -4.25 -7.66
N ASN A 36 8.00 -5.56 -7.44
CA ASN A 36 6.85 -6.42 -7.18
C ASN A 36 6.82 -6.84 -5.70
N GLN A 37 5.98 -6.17 -4.91
CA GLN A 37 5.82 -6.45 -3.49
C GLN A 37 5.02 -7.75 -3.21
N ALA A 38 4.26 -8.27 -4.19
CA ALA A 38 3.49 -9.50 -4.00
C ALA A 38 4.39 -10.72 -3.73
N ASN A 39 5.67 -10.65 -4.12
CA ASN A 39 6.68 -11.66 -3.80
C ASN A 39 6.88 -11.84 -2.27
N PHE A 40 6.45 -10.89 -1.45
CA PHE A 40 6.41 -11.05 0.00
C PHE A 40 5.65 -12.32 0.41
N ALA A 41 4.58 -12.70 -0.30
CA ALA A 41 3.80 -13.88 0.05
C ALA A 41 4.59 -15.20 -0.03
N THR A 42 5.70 -15.24 -0.78
CA THR A 42 6.46 -16.46 -1.07
C THR A 42 7.84 -16.51 -0.41
N ILE A 43 8.22 -15.51 0.41
CA ILE A 43 9.52 -15.49 1.10
C ILE A 43 9.75 -16.76 1.92
N SER A 44 10.99 -17.25 1.98
CA SER A 44 11.32 -18.50 2.69
C SER A 44 11.27 -18.34 4.21
N GLN A 45 11.82 -17.24 4.72
CA GLN A 45 11.70 -16.87 6.13
C GLN A 45 10.29 -16.39 6.40
N LYS A 46 9.64 -16.91 7.44
CA LYS A 46 8.24 -16.58 7.76
C LYS A 46 8.14 -15.76 9.05
N PRO A 47 8.65 -14.51 9.08
CA PRO A 47 8.53 -13.68 10.28
C PRO A 47 7.05 -13.41 10.59
N PRO A 48 6.65 -13.35 11.87
CA PRO A 48 5.30 -12.94 12.22
C PRO A 48 5.06 -11.50 11.73
N VAL A 49 3.89 -11.26 11.12
CA VAL A 49 3.53 -9.95 10.57
C VAL A 49 2.44 -9.31 11.40
N LEU A 50 2.68 -8.09 11.88
CA LEU A 50 1.66 -7.26 12.49
C LEU A 50 1.36 -6.09 11.56
N TRP A 51 0.14 -6.03 11.05
CA TRP A 51 -0.34 -4.92 10.23
C TRP A 51 -1.30 -4.07 11.03
N ILE A 52 -0.84 -2.89 11.44
CA ILE A 52 -1.65 -1.91 12.18
C ILE A 52 -2.08 -0.83 11.19
N ARG A 53 -3.38 -0.51 11.15
CA ARG A 53 -3.92 0.58 10.35
C ARG A 53 -5.02 1.34 11.08
N GLY A 54 -5.24 2.58 10.68
CA GLY A 54 -6.40 3.35 11.10
C GLY A 54 -7.70 2.88 10.43
N ALA A 55 -8.82 3.05 11.12
CA ALA A 55 -10.15 2.87 10.54
C ALA A 55 -10.53 4.00 9.57
N ASP A 56 -9.96 5.20 9.77
CA ASP A 56 -10.35 6.43 9.08
C ASP A 56 -9.30 6.86 8.03
N ASP A 57 -8.32 6.01 7.72
CA ASP A 57 -7.27 6.28 6.74
C ASP A 57 -7.87 6.55 5.34
N GLN A 58 -7.67 7.76 4.84
CA GLN A 58 -8.11 8.19 3.51
C GLN A 58 -7.02 8.06 2.43
N ILE A 59 -5.77 7.80 2.84
CA ILE A 59 -4.62 7.68 1.95
C ILE A 59 -4.49 6.23 1.48
N VAL A 60 -4.38 5.28 2.42
CA VAL A 60 -4.34 3.83 2.13
C VAL A 60 -5.73 3.26 2.34
N SER A 61 -6.53 3.32 1.27
CA SER A 61 -7.94 2.94 1.27
C SER A 61 -8.32 2.27 -0.05
N ASP A 62 -9.35 1.41 -0.01
CA ASP A 62 -9.93 0.84 -1.21
C ASP A 62 -10.63 1.88 -2.11
N THR A 63 -10.92 3.05 -1.53
CA THR A 63 -11.55 4.20 -2.18
C THR A 63 -10.68 5.45 -2.02
N SER A 64 -9.36 5.30 -2.08
CA SER A 64 -8.42 6.41 -1.91
C SER A 64 -8.62 7.47 -2.99
N LEU A 65 -8.83 8.72 -2.58
CA LEU A 65 -8.90 9.87 -3.49
C LEU A 65 -7.52 10.29 -4.03
N PHE A 66 -6.46 9.55 -3.68
CA PHE A 66 -5.13 9.70 -4.28
C PHE A 66 -4.89 8.71 -5.42
N GLU A 67 -5.83 7.81 -5.69
CA GLU A 67 -5.72 6.77 -6.72
C GLU A 67 -6.45 7.19 -8.01
N TYR A 68 -5.73 7.20 -9.13
CA TYR A 68 -6.25 7.72 -10.39
C TYR A 68 -7.42 6.89 -10.92
N GLY A 69 -7.35 5.55 -10.88
CA GLY A 69 -8.44 4.68 -11.33
C GLY A 69 -9.75 4.96 -10.59
N PHE A 70 -9.69 5.14 -9.28
CA PHE A 70 -10.84 5.51 -8.45
C PHE A 70 -11.37 6.91 -8.77
N LEU A 71 -10.48 7.91 -8.89
CA LEU A 71 -10.88 9.26 -9.31
C LEU A 71 -11.49 9.26 -10.72
N GLY A 72 -10.97 8.45 -11.64
CA GLY A 72 -11.52 8.22 -12.97
C GLY A 72 -12.92 7.61 -12.92
N GLN A 73 -13.12 6.61 -12.05
CA GLN A 73 -14.42 5.99 -11.81
C GLN A 73 -15.46 6.97 -11.26
N LEU A 74 -15.04 7.90 -10.39
CA LEU A 74 -15.90 8.98 -9.89
C LEU A 74 -16.15 10.10 -10.91
N GLY A 75 -15.48 10.07 -12.06
CA GLY A 75 -15.54 11.12 -13.08
C GLY A 75 -14.74 12.38 -12.73
N ALA A 76 -13.91 12.35 -11.69
CA ALA A 76 -13.05 13.47 -11.29
C ALA A 76 -11.84 13.64 -12.22
N VAL A 77 -11.38 12.56 -12.86
CA VAL A 77 -10.35 12.61 -13.91
C VAL A 77 -10.98 12.22 -15.26
N PRO A 78 -11.01 13.13 -16.26
CA PRO A 78 -11.64 12.86 -17.55
C PRO A 78 -10.99 11.72 -18.34
N GLY A 79 -11.79 11.08 -19.19
CA GLY A 79 -11.29 10.10 -20.18
C GLY A 79 -10.93 8.72 -19.61
N TRP A 80 -11.35 8.40 -18.38
CA TRP A 80 -11.13 7.07 -17.79
C TRP A 80 -11.76 5.98 -18.68
N PRO A 81 -10.98 4.96 -19.11
CA PRO A 81 -11.42 3.98 -20.11
C PRO A 81 -12.32 2.88 -19.55
N GLY A 82 -12.66 2.93 -18.26
CA GLY A 82 -13.41 1.89 -17.56
C GLY A 82 -12.53 0.86 -16.86
N ALA A 83 -13.15 0.10 -15.94
CA ALA A 83 -12.45 -0.80 -15.03
C ALA A 83 -11.79 -2.00 -15.73
N ASP A 84 -12.28 -2.39 -16.90
CA ASP A 84 -11.68 -3.50 -17.67
C ASP A 84 -10.30 -3.14 -18.25
N ILE A 85 -10.01 -1.84 -18.41
CA ILE A 85 -8.74 -1.34 -18.99
C ILE A 85 -7.86 -0.72 -17.90
N TYR A 86 -8.43 0.10 -17.01
CA TYR A 86 -7.71 0.73 -15.91
C TYR A 86 -8.53 0.61 -14.62
N PRO A 87 -8.51 -0.54 -13.93
CA PRO A 87 -9.27 -0.71 -12.69
C PRO A 87 -8.73 0.17 -11.56
N PRO A 88 -9.60 0.66 -10.66
CA PRO A 88 -9.16 1.23 -9.40
C PRO A 88 -8.27 0.25 -8.63
N GLN A 89 -7.35 0.76 -7.82
CA GLN A 89 -6.46 -0.06 -7.01
C GLN A 89 -6.94 -0.12 -5.55
N PRO A 90 -7.65 -1.18 -5.13
CA PRO A 90 -8.18 -1.26 -3.77
C PRO A 90 -7.08 -1.66 -2.78
N MET A 91 -6.44 -0.68 -2.15
CA MET A 91 -5.17 -0.87 -1.42
C MET A 91 -5.27 -1.83 -0.22
N ILE A 92 -6.35 -1.74 0.58
CA ILE A 92 -6.56 -2.60 1.75
C ILE A 92 -6.85 -4.02 1.28
N THR A 93 -7.73 -4.17 0.29
CA THR A 93 -8.08 -5.48 -0.27
C THR A 93 -6.86 -6.16 -0.90
N GLN A 94 -6.03 -5.42 -1.63
CA GLN A 94 -4.79 -5.94 -2.22
C GLN A 94 -3.79 -6.39 -1.15
N LEU A 95 -3.57 -5.61 -0.10
CA LEU A 95 -2.66 -5.99 0.98
C LEU A 95 -3.18 -7.23 1.73
N ARG A 96 -4.48 -7.31 2.00
CA ARG A 96 -5.11 -8.53 2.55
C ARG A 96 -4.86 -9.74 1.66
N ALA A 97 -5.04 -9.62 0.35
CA ALA A 97 -4.81 -10.74 -0.57
C ALA A 97 -3.37 -11.25 -0.50
N VAL A 98 -2.38 -10.35 -0.42
CA VAL A 98 -0.96 -10.72 -0.24
C VAL A 98 -0.72 -11.41 1.10
N LEU A 99 -1.26 -10.87 2.20
CA LEU A 99 -1.11 -11.45 3.54
C LEU A 99 -1.84 -12.78 3.71
N GLU A 100 -2.97 -12.95 3.03
CA GLU A 100 -3.69 -14.22 2.98
C GLU A 100 -2.92 -15.29 2.20
N GLN A 101 -2.32 -14.94 1.07
CA GLN A 101 -1.41 -15.83 0.37
C GLN A 101 -0.17 -16.15 1.21
N TYR A 102 0.36 -15.17 1.94
CA TYR A 102 1.47 -15.38 2.88
C TYR A 102 1.11 -16.40 3.98
N ARG A 103 -0.09 -16.28 4.56
CA ARG A 103 -0.65 -17.23 5.54
C ARG A 103 -0.84 -18.62 4.93
N ALA A 104 -1.40 -18.71 3.73
CA ALA A 104 -1.55 -19.98 3.00
C ALA A 104 -0.20 -20.66 2.73
N ASN A 105 0.87 -19.87 2.59
CA ASN A 105 2.24 -20.36 2.41
C ASN A 105 2.99 -20.61 3.75
N GLY A 106 2.27 -20.74 4.87
CA GLY A 106 2.83 -21.07 6.18
C GLY A 106 3.32 -19.88 7.01
N GLY A 107 3.09 -18.66 6.54
CA GLY A 107 3.28 -17.44 7.32
C GLY A 107 2.19 -17.21 8.35
N GLN A 108 2.38 -16.19 9.19
CA GLN A 108 1.39 -15.73 10.17
C GLN A 108 1.28 -14.21 10.08
N TYR A 109 0.05 -13.70 10.10
CA TYR A 109 -0.16 -12.26 10.22
C TYR A 109 -1.37 -11.95 11.11
N GLN A 110 -1.34 -10.76 11.71
CA GLN A 110 -2.44 -10.17 12.47
C GLN A 110 -2.74 -8.78 11.90
N GLU A 111 -4.01 -8.54 11.55
CA GLU A 111 -4.51 -7.20 11.21
C GLU A 111 -5.11 -6.56 12.46
N ILE A 112 -4.64 -5.35 12.79
CA ILE A 112 -5.22 -4.50 13.82
C ILE A 112 -5.76 -3.23 13.18
N ILE A 113 -7.03 -2.96 13.46
CA ILE A 113 -7.75 -1.79 12.99
C ILE A 113 -8.01 -0.91 14.20
N LEU A 114 -7.41 0.28 14.23
CA LEU A 114 -7.61 1.22 15.33
C LEU A 114 -8.79 2.17 15.00
N PRO A 115 -9.83 2.23 15.84
CA PRO A 115 -10.90 3.21 15.69
C PRO A 115 -10.39 4.63 15.98
N ASP A 116 -11.07 5.62 15.41
CA ASP A 116 -10.75 7.06 15.55
C ASP A 116 -9.28 7.36 15.23
N CYS A 117 -8.79 6.82 14.12
CA CYS A 117 -7.38 6.83 13.72
C CYS A 117 -7.27 6.89 12.20
N GLY A 118 -6.51 7.84 11.68
CA GLY A 118 -6.19 8.00 10.28
C GLY A 118 -4.95 7.23 9.84
N HIS A 119 -4.21 7.83 8.90
CA HIS A 119 -3.09 7.19 8.19
C HIS A 119 -1.86 6.91 9.07
N SER A 120 -1.71 7.58 10.21
CA SER A 120 -0.50 7.51 11.04
C SER A 120 -0.77 6.94 12.44
N PRO A 121 -1.13 5.65 12.59
CA PRO A 121 -1.35 5.01 13.89
C PRO A 121 -0.24 5.25 14.92
N HIS A 122 1.02 5.20 14.48
CA HIS A 122 2.19 5.40 15.33
C HIS A 122 2.35 6.83 15.86
N ILE A 123 1.61 7.80 15.31
CA ILE A 123 1.55 9.18 15.81
C ILE A 123 0.24 9.38 16.58
N GLU A 124 -0.88 8.92 16.03
CA GLU A 124 -2.24 9.21 16.53
C GLU A 124 -2.63 8.34 17.74
N LYS A 125 -2.12 7.11 17.81
CA LYS A 125 -2.44 6.09 18.85
C LYS A 125 -1.17 5.44 19.39
N GLN A 126 -0.15 6.26 19.69
CA GLN A 126 1.18 5.83 20.13
C GLN A 126 1.18 4.71 21.16
N GLY A 127 0.43 4.85 22.25
CA GLY A 127 0.39 3.85 23.33
C GLY A 127 -0.10 2.48 22.83
N ALA A 128 -1.18 2.46 22.06
CA ALA A 128 -1.71 1.22 21.49
C ALA A 128 -0.72 0.57 20.52
N VAL A 129 -0.08 1.36 19.65
CA VAL A 129 0.93 0.85 18.72
C VAL A 129 2.13 0.26 19.47
N HIS A 130 2.61 0.96 20.50
CA HIS A 130 3.71 0.50 21.33
C HIS A 130 3.40 -0.83 22.00
N GLU A 131 2.25 -0.96 22.67
CA GLU A 131 1.80 -2.19 23.31
C GLU A 131 1.69 -3.37 22.34
N LEU A 132 1.15 -3.13 21.14
CA LEU A 132 1.01 -4.16 20.10
C LEU A 132 2.36 -4.64 19.57
N VAL A 133 3.29 -3.72 19.32
CA VAL A 133 4.64 -4.05 18.84
C VAL A 133 5.44 -4.77 19.91
N ASP A 134 5.42 -4.29 21.15
CA ASP A 134 6.07 -4.96 22.28
C ASP A 134 5.52 -6.37 22.49
N SER A 135 4.20 -6.53 22.42
CA SER A 135 3.55 -7.84 22.53
C SER A 135 4.02 -8.81 21.45
N LEU A 136 4.12 -8.35 20.20
CA LEU A 136 4.66 -9.16 19.10
C LEU A 136 6.11 -9.57 19.37
N ILE A 137 6.95 -8.63 19.80
CA ILE A 137 8.35 -8.91 20.11
C ILE A 137 8.46 -9.94 21.24
N MET A 138 7.72 -9.76 22.33
CA MET A 138 7.77 -10.67 23.49
C MET A 138 7.25 -12.08 23.15
N GLN A 139 6.24 -12.21 22.28
CA GLN A 139 5.72 -13.51 21.84
C GLN A 139 6.71 -14.29 20.96
N HIS A 140 7.61 -13.60 20.28
CA HIS A 140 8.51 -14.18 19.29
C HIS A 140 10.01 -14.04 19.61
N SER A 141 10.34 -13.43 20.75
CA SER A 141 11.69 -13.43 21.32
C SER A 141 11.94 -14.78 21.99
N ARG A 142 12.99 -15.47 21.55
CA ARG A 142 13.56 -16.65 22.22
C ARG A 142 14.81 -16.25 22.98
#